data_AF-A0A969GJ66-F1
#
_entry.id   AF-A0A969GJ66-F1
#
_cell.length_a   1.000
_cell.length_b   1.000
_cell.length_c   1.000
_cell.angle_alpha   90.00
_cell.angle_beta   90.00
_cell.angle_gamma   90.00
#
_symmetry.space_group_name_H-M   'P 1'
#
loop_
_entity.id
_entity.type
_entity.pdbx_description
1 polymer ?
#
loop_
_entity_poly.entity_id
_entity_poly.type
_entity_poly.pdbx_seq_one_letter_code
_entity_poly.pdbx_strand_id
1 'polypeptide(L)'
;MWQVGSAQSNSPKPLATGQISFADLADYAAPLLADDGEITTPGVDTELSMTALEVSSEEITAAETVLLGTQIQGENVGYIYIEVTRYEEETEAYILEDMDFIASDASEQTDGVVYPAWTSDDLDYFLYEWSPTIYSLSDGADEVFALFEPAIYGEAQQDTEYVVRGIYTFADSQDERYALMYFDGDLTYKYIFGYSELDGTGAPREITPHEGDYFTILEQRYVADDNGEWVISEQLADTLTFYGTPFTVTAYEGYPGEYSLGIIVEDLLGNSIAEYATVYVIEN
;
A
#
# COMPACT_ATOMS: atom_id res chain seq x y z
N MET A 1 -53.02 -74.74 -20.66
CA MET A 1 -53.16 -73.34 -21.10
C MET A 1 -53.51 -72.53 -19.86
N TRP A 2 -52.52 -71.97 -19.18
CA TRP A 2 -52.70 -71.20 -17.95
C TRP A 2 -52.10 -69.82 -18.20
N GLN A 3 -53.00 -68.83 -18.28
CA GLN A 3 -52.70 -67.44 -18.56
C GLN A 3 -52.15 -66.74 -17.32
N VAL A 4 -51.13 -65.92 -17.56
CA VAL A 4 -50.49 -65.02 -16.61
C VAL A 4 -51.41 -63.81 -16.41
N GLY A 5 -51.90 -63.59 -15.20
CA GLY A 5 -52.63 -62.38 -14.80
C GLY A 5 -51.65 -61.28 -14.40
N SER A 6 -51.86 -60.09 -14.95
CA SER A 6 -51.08 -58.87 -14.75
C SER A 6 -51.18 -58.33 -13.32
N ALA A 7 -50.04 -57.97 -12.73
CA ALA A 7 -49.96 -57.20 -11.50
C ALA A 7 -50.29 -55.72 -11.79
N GLN A 8 -51.30 -55.17 -11.12
CA GLN A 8 -51.57 -53.73 -11.13
C GLN A 8 -50.69 -53.02 -10.07
N SER A 9 -50.02 -51.97 -10.54
CA SER A 9 -49.29 -50.98 -9.76
C SER A 9 -50.20 -50.29 -8.74
N ASN A 10 -49.81 -50.31 -7.46
CA ASN A 10 -50.43 -49.55 -6.39
C ASN A 10 -49.63 -48.24 -6.20
N SER A 11 -50.10 -47.16 -6.83
CA SER A 11 -49.53 -45.82 -6.59
C SER A 11 -49.93 -45.30 -5.19
N PRO A 12 -49.01 -44.68 -4.41
CA PRO A 12 -49.36 -44.09 -3.13
C PRO A 12 -50.23 -42.83 -3.28
N LYS A 13 -51.17 -42.64 -2.34
CA LYS A 13 -52.00 -41.43 -2.20
C LYS A 13 -51.13 -40.22 -1.79
N PRO A 14 -51.41 -39.00 -2.29
CA PRO A 14 -50.73 -37.80 -1.82
C PRO A 14 -51.12 -37.47 -0.37
N LEU A 15 -50.12 -37.08 0.42
CA LEU A 15 -50.27 -36.58 1.79
C LEU A 15 -50.83 -35.15 1.78
N ALA A 16 -51.73 -34.85 2.72
CA ALA A 16 -52.33 -33.53 2.88
C ALA A 16 -51.29 -32.48 3.28
N THR A 17 -51.27 -31.36 2.56
CA THR A 17 -50.34 -30.25 2.78
C THR A 17 -50.76 -29.45 4.02
N GLY A 18 -50.06 -29.67 5.14
CA GLY A 18 -50.11 -28.77 6.28
C GLY A 18 -49.45 -27.44 5.91
N GLN A 19 -50.12 -26.33 6.17
CA GLN A 19 -49.58 -24.98 6.07
C GLN A 19 -48.36 -24.85 7.00
N ILE A 20 -47.16 -24.87 6.43
CA ILE A 20 -45.96 -24.38 7.12
C ILE A 20 -46.05 -22.85 7.07
N SER A 21 -46.23 -22.20 8.21
CA SER A 21 -46.05 -20.75 8.30
C SER A 21 -44.55 -20.48 8.21
N PHE A 22 -44.11 -19.92 7.09
CA PHE A 22 -42.79 -19.33 7.00
C PHE A 22 -42.81 -18.05 7.84
N ALA A 23 -41.81 -17.88 8.71
CA ALA A 23 -41.61 -16.60 9.38
C ALA A 23 -41.39 -15.52 8.32
N ASP A 24 -41.99 -14.35 8.49
CA ASP A 24 -41.78 -13.23 7.59
C ASP A 24 -40.35 -12.71 7.79
N LEU A 25 -39.56 -12.69 6.72
CA LEU A 25 -38.18 -12.20 6.75
C LEU A 25 -38.13 -10.71 7.12
N ALA A 26 -39.23 -9.97 6.96
CA ALA A 26 -39.35 -8.59 7.41
C ALA A 26 -39.29 -8.43 8.95
N ASP A 27 -39.65 -9.46 9.71
CA ASP A 27 -39.61 -9.43 11.19
C ASP A 27 -38.17 -9.58 11.75
N TYR A 28 -37.21 -9.95 10.89
CA TYR A 28 -35.79 -10.10 11.22
C TYR A 28 -34.88 -9.11 10.49
N ALA A 29 -35.45 -8.16 9.75
CA ALA A 29 -34.68 -7.06 9.19
C ALA A 29 -34.16 -6.21 10.35
N ALA A 30 -32.83 -6.08 10.46
CA ALA A 30 -32.23 -5.07 11.33
C ALA A 30 -32.83 -3.70 10.96
N PRO A 31 -33.07 -2.81 11.94
CA PRO A 31 -33.47 -1.45 11.62
C PRO A 31 -32.44 -0.87 10.66
N LEU A 32 -32.89 -0.47 9.47
CA LEU A 32 -32.10 0.35 8.55
C LEU A 32 -31.54 1.51 9.38
N LEU A 33 -30.21 1.62 9.38
CA LEU A 33 -29.52 2.78 9.96
C LEU A 33 -30.20 4.03 9.41
N ALA A 34 -30.46 4.97 10.31
CA ALA A 34 -31.06 6.23 9.92
C ALA A 34 -30.02 6.99 9.09
N ASP A 35 -30.31 7.13 7.79
CA ASP A 35 -29.63 7.98 6.79
C ASP A 35 -28.61 8.96 7.39
N ASP A 36 -27.43 8.42 7.64
CA ASP A 36 -26.24 9.09 8.12
C ASP A 36 -25.32 9.36 6.93
N GLY A 37 -25.77 10.32 6.11
CA GLY A 37 -24.99 10.80 4.98
C GLY A 37 -25.03 9.87 3.77
N GLU A 38 -24.96 10.48 2.60
CA GLU A 38 -24.91 9.78 1.32
C GLU A 38 -23.66 8.89 1.28
N ILE A 39 -23.82 7.57 1.45
CA ILE A 39 -22.74 6.60 1.23
C ILE A 39 -22.47 6.59 -0.28
N THR A 40 -21.48 7.36 -0.72
CA THR A 40 -20.96 7.32 -2.08
C THR A 40 -20.01 6.14 -2.22
N THR A 41 -20.17 5.36 -3.30
CA THR A 41 -19.24 4.28 -3.66
C THR A 41 -17.84 4.86 -3.93
N PRO A 42 -16.74 4.15 -3.57
CA PRO A 42 -15.41 4.51 -4.03
C PRO A 42 -15.34 4.63 -5.55
N GLY A 43 -14.58 5.60 -6.07
CA GLY A 43 -14.43 5.85 -7.51
C GLY A 43 -15.59 6.60 -8.20
N VAL A 44 -16.36 7.39 -7.46
CA VAL A 44 -17.24 8.41 -8.08
C VAL A 44 -16.36 9.59 -8.49
N ASP A 45 -16.45 10.02 -9.75
CA ASP A 45 -15.71 11.18 -10.27
C ASP A 45 -15.89 12.40 -9.34
N THR A 46 -14.77 12.88 -8.79
CA THR A 46 -14.68 14.13 -8.02
C THR A 46 -13.96 15.20 -8.86
N GLU A 47 -14.13 16.48 -8.50
CA GLU A 47 -13.39 17.59 -9.11
C GLU A 47 -11.98 17.73 -8.49
N LEU A 48 -11.25 16.62 -8.32
CA LEU A 48 -9.88 16.64 -7.85
C LEU A 48 -8.95 17.15 -8.97
N SER A 49 -8.16 18.18 -8.69
CA SER A 49 -7.19 18.74 -9.63
C SER A 49 -6.00 19.34 -8.91
N MET A 50 -4.86 19.40 -9.61
CA MET A 50 -3.60 19.92 -9.10
C MET A 50 -2.91 20.71 -10.21
N THR A 51 -2.22 21.80 -9.86
CA THR A 51 -1.36 22.49 -10.82
C THR A 51 -0.05 21.73 -11.02
N ALA A 52 0.66 22.01 -12.12
CA ALA A 52 1.99 21.46 -12.32
C ALA A 52 2.90 21.76 -11.12
N LEU A 53 3.73 20.79 -10.75
CA LEU A 53 4.63 20.89 -9.61
C LEU A 53 5.79 21.84 -9.93
N GLU A 54 5.98 22.85 -9.09
CA GLU A 54 7.11 23.78 -9.17
C GLU A 54 8.18 23.40 -8.14
N VAL A 55 9.45 23.49 -8.52
CA VAL A 55 10.60 23.24 -7.62
C VAL A 55 11.41 24.50 -7.41
N SER A 56 11.90 24.72 -6.19
CA SER A 56 12.75 25.89 -5.88
C SER A 56 14.14 25.83 -6.51
N SER A 57 14.62 24.63 -6.86
CA SER A 57 15.85 24.36 -7.60
C SER A 57 15.70 23.07 -8.40
N GLU A 58 16.28 23.03 -9.60
CA GLU A 58 16.36 21.81 -10.43
C GLU A 58 17.64 21.00 -10.12
N GLU A 59 18.60 21.58 -9.40
CA GLU A 59 19.85 20.93 -8.99
C GLU A 59 20.11 21.18 -7.49
N ILE A 60 20.42 20.12 -6.75
CA ILE A 60 20.81 20.17 -5.33
C ILE A 60 21.90 19.13 -5.05
N THR A 61 22.67 19.30 -3.98
CA THR A 61 23.49 18.21 -3.42
C THR A 61 22.68 17.32 -2.48
N ALA A 62 23.20 16.14 -2.13
CA ALA A 62 22.51 15.21 -1.23
C ALA A 62 22.32 15.74 0.21
N ALA A 63 23.06 16.78 0.60
CA ALA A 63 22.95 17.44 1.90
C ALA A 63 22.01 18.67 1.90
N GLU A 64 21.44 19.02 0.74
CA GLU A 64 20.54 20.15 0.56
C GLU A 64 19.08 19.70 0.46
N THR A 65 18.17 20.66 0.59
CA THR A 65 16.73 20.48 0.40
C THR A 65 16.23 21.28 -0.79
N VAL A 66 15.08 20.87 -1.33
CA VAL A 66 14.33 21.61 -2.34
C VAL A 66 12.87 21.70 -1.91
N LEU A 67 12.24 22.84 -2.18
CA LEU A 67 10.82 23.03 -1.95
C LEU A 67 10.05 22.66 -3.22
N LEU A 68 9.05 21.80 -3.05
CA LEU A 68 8.04 21.44 -4.03
C LEU A 68 6.80 22.26 -3.72
N GLY A 69 6.21 22.90 -4.73
CA GLY A 69 5.04 23.76 -4.58
C GLY A 69 3.98 23.47 -5.63
N THR A 70 2.73 23.43 -5.21
CA THR A 70 1.57 23.29 -6.10
C THR A 70 0.31 23.85 -5.45
N GLN A 71 -0.77 23.96 -6.23
CA GLN A 71 -2.11 24.23 -5.75
C GLN A 71 -2.99 23.01 -5.99
N ILE A 72 -3.67 22.56 -4.94
CA ILE A 72 -4.58 21.41 -4.94
C ILE A 72 -6.02 21.91 -4.79
N GLN A 73 -6.93 21.40 -5.62
CA GLN A 73 -8.36 21.66 -5.51
C GLN A 73 -9.10 20.34 -5.48
N GLY A 74 -10.00 20.17 -4.52
CA GLY A 74 -10.82 18.98 -4.38
C GLY A 74 -11.64 19.04 -3.11
N GLU A 75 -12.75 18.30 -3.09
CA GLU A 75 -13.51 18.05 -1.87
C GLU A 75 -13.00 16.76 -1.22
N ASN A 76 -13.03 16.70 0.12
CA ASN A 76 -12.66 15.50 0.88
C ASN A 76 -11.26 14.95 0.53
N VAL A 77 -10.27 15.83 0.31
CA VAL A 77 -8.87 15.41 0.18
C VAL A 77 -8.49 14.62 1.44
N GLY A 78 -8.03 13.39 1.25
CA GLY A 78 -7.67 12.46 2.31
C GLY A 78 -6.17 12.43 2.49
N TYR A 79 -5.48 11.67 1.65
CA TYR A 79 -4.03 11.47 1.76
C TYR A 79 -3.29 12.26 0.70
N ILE A 80 -2.13 12.79 1.07
CA ILE A 80 -1.14 13.32 0.12
C ILE A 80 0.14 12.53 0.36
N TYR A 81 0.79 12.11 -0.71
CA TYR A 81 2.03 11.35 -0.67
C TYR A 81 3.14 12.06 -1.42
N ILE A 82 4.37 11.86 -0.96
CA ILE A 82 5.56 12.02 -1.78
C ILE A 82 5.90 10.65 -2.38
N GLU A 83 6.15 10.61 -3.69
CA GLU A 83 6.72 9.45 -4.40
C GLU A 83 8.06 9.89 -5.01
N VAL A 84 9.14 9.18 -4.71
CA VAL A 84 10.49 9.55 -5.16
C VAL A 84 11.07 8.41 -5.95
N THR A 85 11.35 8.67 -7.23
CA THR A 85 12.02 7.69 -8.07
C THR A 85 13.34 8.23 -8.60
N ARG A 86 14.35 7.37 -8.68
CA ARG A 86 15.65 7.70 -9.30
C ARG A 86 15.84 6.92 -10.59
N TYR A 87 16.24 7.61 -11.65
CA TYR A 87 16.57 6.97 -12.92
C TYR A 87 17.88 6.19 -12.82
N GLU A 88 17.86 4.93 -13.25
CA GLU A 88 19.01 4.04 -13.37
C GLU A 88 19.31 3.78 -14.85
N GLU A 89 20.41 4.37 -15.35
CA GLU A 89 20.82 4.27 -16.75
C GLU A 89 21.13 2.83 -17.19
N GLU A 90 21.64 1.97 -16.30
CA GLU A 90 22.03 0.60 -16.64
C GLU A 90 20.82 -0.25 -17.05
N THR A 91 19.67 -0.04 -16.39
CA THR A 91 18.45 -0.80 -16.64
C THR A 91 17.37 0.01 -17.37
N GLU A 92 17.64 1.29 -17.67
CA GLU A 92 16.67 2.23 -18.25
C GLU A 92 15.33 2.24 -17.46
N ALA A 93 15.43 2.23 -16.13
CA ALA A 93 14.29 2.12 -15.22
C ALA A 93 14.32 3.22 -14.17
N TYR A 94 13.17 3.55 -13.61
CA TYR A 94 13.09 4.39 -12.42
C TYR A 94 12.91 3.49 -11.19
N ILE A 95 13.85 3.52 -10.26
CA ILE A 95 13.76 2.80 -9.00
C ILE A 95 12.93 3.65 -8.04
N LEU A 96 11.91 3.07 -7.42
CA LEU A 96 11.17 3.73 -6.36
C LEU A 96 12.00 3.67 -5.07
N GLU A 97 12.58 4.81 -4.69
CA GLU A 97 13.54 4.92 -3.59
C GLU A 97 12.90 5.36 -2.28
N ASP A 98 11.85 6.17 -2.36
CA ASP A 98 11.13 6.67 -1.19
C ASP A 98 9.65 6.90 -1.52
N MET A 99 8.80 6.63 -0.54
CA MET A 99 7.37 6.94 -0.58
C MET A 99 6.93 7.21 0.84
N ASP A 100 6.19 8.29 1.07
CA ASP A 100 5.73 8.62 2.41
C ASP A 100 4.42 9.41 2.39
N PHE A 101 3.67 9.34 3.49
CA PHE A 101 2.59 10.27 3.76
C PHE A 101 3.16 11.67 4.01
N ILE A 102 2.55 12.67 3.39
CA ILE A 102 2.75 14.06 3.80
C ILE A 102 1.75 14.35 4.91
N ALA A 103 2.27 14.64 6.10
CA ALA A 103 1.46 14.96 7.26
C ALA A 103 0.89 16.39 7.16
N SER A 104 -0.37 16.55 7.58
CA SER A 104 -0.98 17.85 7.85
C SER A 104 -0.83 18.23 9.33
N ASP A 105 -1.09 19.50 9.64
CA ASP A 105 -1.05 20.02 11.02
C ASP A 105 -2.12 19.41 11.96
N ALA A 106 -3.16 18.84 11.39
CA ALA A 106 -4.25 18.19 12.10
C ALA A 106 -4.63 16.86 11.43
N SER A 107 -5.27 15.98 12.17
CA SER A 107 -5.83 14.73 11.66
C SER A 107 -7.28 14.58 12.09
N GLU A 108 -8.02 13.77 11.34
CA GLU A 108 -9.40 13.38 11.64
C GLU A 108 -9.49 11.86 11.79
N GLN A 109 -10.57 11.40 12.44
CA GLN A 109 -10.84 9.98 12.60
C GLN A 109 -12.31 9.68 12.29
N THR A 110 -12.52 8.71 11.40
CA THR A 110 -13.84 8.17 11.07
C THR A 110 -13.79 6.65 11.12
N ASP A 111 -14.72 6.03 11.85
CA ASP A 111 -14.81 4.57 12.02
C ASP A 111 -13.50 3.87 12.46
N GLY A 112 -12.66 4.58 13.21
CA GLY A 112 -11.38 4.08 13.70
C GLY A 112 -10.21 4.27 12.74
N VAL A 113 -10.44 4.77 11.52
CA VAL A 113 -9.41 5.12 10.54
C VAL A 113 -9.01 6.58 10.74
N VAL A 114 -7.71 6.83 10.90
CA VAL A 114 -7.14 8.16 11.03
C VAL A 114 -6.61 8.62 9.66
N TYR A 115 -6.86 9.87 9.30
CA TYR A 115 -6.39 10.47 8.05
C TYR A 115 -6.01 11.95 8.26
N PRO A 116 -5.13 12.52 7.42
CA PRO A 116 -4.74 13.92 7.54
C PRO A 116 -5.92 14.84 7.24
N ALA A 117 -6.01 15.94 7.99
CA ALA A 117 -7.05 16.95 7.84
C ALA A 117 -6.46 18.21 7.18
N TRP A 118 -6.93 18.51 5.98
CA TRP A 118 -6.43 19.62 5.15
C TRP A 118 -7.39 20.81 5.20
N THR A 119 -6.85 22.00 5.47
CA THR A 119 -7.59 23.25 5.30
C THR A 119 -7.50 23.72 3.84
N SER A 120 -8.40 24.62 3.45
CA SER A 120 -8.29 25.26 2.12
C SER A 120 -6.96 25.99 1.93
N ASP A 121 -6.42 26.58 2.99
CA ASP A 121 -5.15 27.31 2.93
C ASP A 121 -3.97 26.34 2.73
N ASP A 122 -4.01 25.14 3.33
CA ASP A 122 -2.99 24.10 3.12
C ASP A 122 -2.96 23.63 1.66
N LEU A 123 -4.12 23.51 1.03
CA LEU A 123 -4.26 23.05 -0.35
C LEU A 123 -4.02 24.16 -1.38
N ASP A 124 -4.45 25.40 -1.10
CA ASP A 124 -4.26 26.54 -2.00
C ASP A 124 -2.78 26.96 -2.12
N TYR A 125 -1.98 26.68 -1.08
CA TYR A 125 -0.56 27.01 -0.99
C TYR A 125 0.27 25.82 -0.52
N PHE A 126 0.06 24.67 -1.14
CA PHE A 126 0.77 23.45 -0.76
C PHE A 126 2.28 23.58 -1.01
N LEU A 127 3.06 23.32 0.05
CA LEU A 127 4.51 23.32 0.03
C LEU A 127 5.03 22.10 0.78
N TYR A 128 6.00 21.42 0.18
CA TYR A 128 6.70 20.30 0.79
C TYR A 128 8.22 20.48 0.63
N GLU A 129 8.97 20.27 1.71
CA GLU A 129 10.44 20.29 1.66
C GLU A 129 10.94 18.85 1.54
N TRP A 130 11.64 18.57 0.44
CA TRP A 130 12.24 17.26 0.20
C TRP A 130 13.77 17.33 0.36
N SER A 131 14.35 16.29 0.95
CA SER A 131 15.78 16.00 0.95
C SER A 131 16.03 14.60 0.40
N PRO A 132 17.08 14.38 -0.41
CA PRO A 132 17.45 13.05 -0.89
C PRO A 132 17.76 12.09 0.27
N THR A 133 16.90 11.09 0.49
CA THR A 133 17.05 10.10 1.57
C THR A 133 16.70 8.72 1.07
N ILE A 134 17.48 7.72 1.46
CA ILE A 134 17.23 6.30 1.18
C ILE A 134 17.39 5.49 2.46
N TYR A 135 16.68 4.36 2.54
CA TYR A 135 16.64 3.53 3.74
C TYR A 135 17.18 2.13 3.47
N SER A 136 17.90 1.58 4.43
CA SER A 136 18.38 0.22 4.42
C SER A 136 17.81 -0.61 5.57
N LEU A 137 17.62 -1.90 5.32
CA LEU A 137 17.47 -2.91 6.36
C LEU A 137 18.82 -3.57 6.63
N SER A 138 19.11 -3.82 7.90
CA SER A 138 20.29 -4.56 8.32
C SER A 138 19.94 -5.69 9.29
N ASP A 139 20.59 -6.83 9.10
CA ASP A 139 20.59 -7.95 10.05
C ASP A 139 21.77 -7.91 11.04
N GLY A 140 22.58 -6.84 10.98
CA GLY A 140 23.79 -6.65 11.78
C GLY A 140 25.07 -7.22 11.16
N ALA A 141 24.97 -8.01 10.09
CA ALA A 141 26.09 -8.49 9.30
C ALA A 141 26.10 -7.88 7.89
N ASP A 142 24.94 -7.92 7.24
CA ASP A 142 24.67 -7.36 5.92
C ASP A 142 23.65 -6.22 6.01
N GLU A 143 23.60 -5.42 4.96
CA GLU A 143 22.72 -4.26 4.84
C GLU A 143 22.26 -4.12 3.39
N VAL A 144 20.96 -3.92 3.19
CA VAL A 144 20.31 -3.92 1.88
C VAL A 144 19.30 -2.78 1.81
N PHE A 145 19.25 -2.04 0.70
CA PHE A 145 18.24 -0.99 0.49
C PHE A 145 16.83 -1.58 0.45
N ALA A 146 15.89 -0.88 1.06
CA ALA A 146 14.49 -1.28 1.11
C ALA A 146 13.59 -0.07 0.96
N LEU A 147 12.55 -0.22 0.15
CA LEU A 147 11.44 0.73 0.10
C LEU A 147 10.52 0.48 1.30
N PHE A 148 10.26 1.54 2.07
CA PHE A 148 9.30 1.54 3.17
C PHE A 148 8.03 2.22 2.68
N GLU A 149 7.03 1.43 2.30
CA GLU A 149 5.78 1.97 1.78
C GLU A 149 4.86 2.38 2.95
N PRO A 150 4.26 3.58 2.93
CA PRO A 150 3.24 3.96 3.90
C PRO A 150 2.06 2.99 3.83
N ALA A 151 1.75 2.35 4.96
CA ALA A 151 0.69 1.36 5.07
C ALA A 151 -0.51 1.87 5.89
N ILE A 152 -0.24 2.54 7.01
CA ILE A 152 -1.27 3.11 7.90
C ILE A 152 -0.83 4.51 8.30
N TYR A 153 -1.72 5.48 8.12
CA TYR A 153 -1.51 6.84 8.64
C TYR A 153 -1.85 6.88 10.13
N GLY A 154 -0.92 7.37 10.95
CA GLY A 154 -1.08 7.52 12.39
C GLY A 154 -1.51 8.93 12.80
N GLU A 155 -2.18 9.06 13.96
CA GLU A 155 -2.43 10.37 14.59
C GLU A 155 -1.11 11.02 15.04
N ALA A 156 -0.19 10.19 15.56
CA ALA A 156 1.19 10.55 15.84
C ALA A 156 2.14 9.69 14.99
N GLN A 157 3.39 10.15 14.82
CA GLN A 157 4.41 9.46 14.03
C GLN A 157 4.55 7.97 14.40
N GLN A 158 4.65 7.65 15.69
CA GLN A 158 4.74 6.27 16.18
C GLN A 158 3.53 5.38 15.85
N ASP A 159 2.38 5.97 15.53
CA ASP A 159 1.15 5.26 15.17
C ASP A 159 1.05 5.05 13.65
N THR A 160 1.90 5.70 12.86
CA THR A 160 2.07 5.40 11.43
C THR A 160 2.72 4.02 11.29
N GLU A 161 2.35 3.28 10.25
CA GLU A 161 3.01 2.03 9.90
C GLU A 161 3.54 2.06 8.48
N TYR A 162 4.72 1.48 8.31
CA TYR A 162 5.37 1.26 7.03
C TYR A 162 5.50 -0.22 6.76
N VAL A 163 5.58 -0.58 5.49
CA VAL A 163 5.76 -1.96 5.06
C VAL A 163 6.92 -2.10 4.08
N VAL A 164 7.72 -3.15 4.27
CA VAL A 164 8.71 -3.61 3.30
C VAL A 164 8.23 -4.92 2.69
N ARG A 165 8.21 -4.97 1.36
CA ARG A 165 7.84 -6.16 0.59
C ARG A 165 9.04 -7.08 0.40
N GLY A 166 8.79 -8.38 0.43
CA GLY A 166 9.84 -9.36 0.18
C GLY A 166 9.32 -10.78 0.04
N ILE A 167 10.25 -11.70 -0.19
CA ILE A 167 10.03 -13.13 -0.11
C ILE A 167 10.67 -13.63 1.18
N TYR A 168 9.85 -14.23 2.04
CA TYR A 168 10.30 -14.89 3.25
C TYR A 168 10.56 -16.37 2.98
N THR A 169 11.73 -16.87 3.38
CA THR A 169 12.13 -18.27 3.19
C THR A 169 12.43 -18.94 4.52
N PHE A 170 11.68 -20.00 4.84
CA PHE A 170 11.87 -20.79 6.05
C PHE A 170 13.14 -21.64 5.96
N ALA A 171 14.02 -21.56 6.95
CA ALA A 171 15.31 -22.25 6.95
C ALA A 171 15.18 -23.77 6.95
N ASP A 172 14.16 -24.30 7.63
CA ASP A 172 13.97 -25.71 7.87
C ASP A 172 13.33 -26.44 6.68
N SER A 173 12.32 -25.84 6.06
CA SER A 173 11.60 -26.41 4.92
C SER A 173 12.05 -25.88 3.57
N GLN A 174 12.65 -24.69 3.52
CA GLN A 174 12.91 -23.91 2.30
C GLN A 174 11.63 -23.48 1.57
N ASP A 175 10.49 -23.50 2.26
CA ASP A 175 9.26 -22.94 1.70
C ASP A 175 9.36 -21.41 1.62
N GLU A 176 8.79 -20.85 0.56
CA GLU A 176 8.77 -19.41 0.31
C GLU A 176 7.37 -18.83 0.50
N ARG A 177 7.29 -17.58 0.95
CA ARG A 177 6.05 -16.80 1.06
C ARG A 177 6.32 -15.39 0.56
N TYR A 178 5.43 -14.86 -0.27
CA TYR A 178 5.35 -13.40 -0.39
C TYR A 178 5.03 -12.83 0.98
N ALA A 179 5.76 -11.81 1.40
CA ALA A 179 5.70 -11.33 2.75
C ALA A 179 5.75 -9.81 2.83
N LEU A 180 5.02 -9.29 3.80
CA LEU A 180 4.92 -7.89 4.15
C LEU A 180 5.47 -7.72 5.56
N MET A 181 6.61 -7.07 5.69
CA MET A 181 7.26 -6.80 6.98
C MET A 181 6.89 -5.39 7.44
N TYR A 182 6.21 -5.29 8.59
CA TYR A 182 5.68 -4.04 9.10
C TYR A 182 6.60 -3.40 10.13
N PHE A 183 6.70 -2.08 10.06
CA PHE A 183 7.44 -1.20 10.95
C PHE A 183 6.50 -0.12 11.49
N ASP A 184 6.77 0.38 12.69
CA ASP A 184 6.12 1.62 13.16
C ASP A 184 6.77 2.86 12.54
N GLY A 185 6.25 4.05 12.83
CA GLY A 185 6.80 5.28 12.26
C GLY A 185 8.12 5.75 12.87
N ASP A 186 8.65 5.03 13.87
CA ASP A 186 10.05 5.13 14.30
C ASP A 186 10.93 4.09 13.57
N LEU A 187 10.38 3.43 12.54
CA LEU A 187 11.00 2.37 11.74
C LEU A 187 11.48 1.17 12.58
N THR A 188 10.76 0.88 13.67
CA THR A 188 10.99 -0.31 14.50
C THR A 188 10.12 -1.45 14.03
N TYR A 189 10.74 -2.63 13.85
CA TYR A 189 10.02 -3.85 13.44
C TYR A 189 8.85 -4.18 14.38
N LYS A 190 7.68 -4.47 13.78
CA LYS A 190 6.47 -4.87 14.50
C LYS A 190 6.16 -6.35 14.31
N TYR A 191 5.93 -6.75 13.07
CA TYR A 191 5.47 -8.09 12.70
C TYR A 191 5.66 -8.33 11.20
N ILE A 192 5.49 -9.57 10.76
CA ILE A 192 5.53 -9.93 9.33
C ILE A 192 4.33 -10.82 8.98
N PHE A 193 3.66 -10.53 7.88
CA PHE A 193 2.61 -11.38 7.32
C PHE A 193 3.11 -12.07 6.06
N GLY A 194 2.87 -13.37 5.95
CA GLY A 194 3.11 -14.16 4.74
C GLY A 194 1.81 -14.56 4.05
N TYR A 195 1.85 -14.58 2.73
CA TYR A 195 0.73 -14.95 1.86
C TYR A 195 0.93 -16.36 1.31
N SER A 196 -0.18 -17.04 1.02
CA SER A 196 -0.14 -18.44 0.59
C SER A 196 0.47 -18.61 -0.81
N GLU A 197 0.31 -17.59 -1.67
CA GLU A 197 0.90 -17.53 -3.01
C GLU A 197 2.04 -16.50 -3.05
N LEU A 198 2.93 -16.62 -4.04
CA LEU A 198 4.12 -15.76 -4.17
C LEU A 198 3.84 -14.42 -4.88
N ASP A 199 2.61 -14.20 -5.36
CA ASP A 199 2.16 -12.95 -5.97
C ASP A 199 1.40 -12.06 -4.97
N GLY A 200 1.53 -12.34 -3.66
CA GLY A 200 0.83 -11.63 -2.60
C GLY A 200 -0.66 -11.97 -2.49
N THR A 201 -1.16 -12.97 -3.22
CA THR A 201 -2.56 -13.41 -3.12
C THR A 201 -2.77 -14.55 -2.11
N GLY A 202 -4.03 -14.78 -1.76
CA GLY A 202 -4.44 -15.81 -0.80
C GLY A 202 -4.52 -15.30 0.65
N ALA A 203 -4.74 -16.22 1.58
CA ALA A 203 -4.97 -15.88 2.98
C ALA A 203 -3.64 -15.48 3.67
N PRO A 204 -3.53 -14.26 4.25
CA PRO A 204 -2.36 -13.87 5.01
C PRO A 204 -2.30 -14.61 6.35
N ARG A 205 -1.09 -14.86 6.83
CA ARG A 205 -0.81 -15.38 8.17
C ARG A 205 0.42 -14.73 8.75
N GLU A 206 0.35 -14.39 10.02
CA GLU A 206 1.52 -13.87 10.72
C GLU A 206 2.63 -14.94 10.73
N ILE A 207 3.83 -14.53 10.39
CA ILE A 207 5.04 -15.34 10.48
C ILE A 207 5.78 -14.92 11.75
N THR A 208 6.25 -15.89 12.53
CA THR A 208 7.18 -15.65 13.63
C THR A 208 8.59 -16.00 13.14
N PRO A 209 9.48 -15.01 12.94
CA PRO A 209 10.81 -15.30 12.44
C PRO A 209 11.64 -16.16 13.39
N HIS A 210 12.38 -17.13 12.83
CA HIS A 210 13.35 -17.93 13.55
C HIS A 210 14.77 -17.67 13.06
N GLU A 211 15.74 -17.98 13.93
CA GLU A 211 17.15 -17.90 13.57
C GLU A 211 17.46 -18.79 12.36
N GLY A 212 18.05 -18.21 11.33
CA GLY A 212 18.39 -18.84 10.06
C GLY A 212 17.37 -18.66 8.94
N ASP A 213 16.17 -18.14 9.23
CA ASP A 213 15.19 -17.79 8.20
C ASP A 213 15.71 -16.61 7.35
N TYR A 214 15.27 -16.49 6.10
CA TYR A 214 15.73 -15.46 5.16
C TYR A 214 14.61 -14.52 4.75
N PHE A 215 14.97 -13.29 4.41
CA PHE A 215 14.10 -12.31 3.78
C PHE A 215 14.80 -11.69 2.58
N THR A 216 14.32 -11.99 1.38
CA THR A 216 14.79 -11.37 0.13
C THR A 216 13.90 -10.19 -0.18
N ILE A 217 14.46 -8.98 -0.24
CA ILE A 217 13.68 -7.76 -0.48
C ILE A 217 13.14 -7.75 -1.92
N LEU A 218 11.92 -7.20 -2.09
CA LEU A 218 11.36 -6.89 -3.39
C LEU A 218 11.47 -5.38 -3.62
N GLU A 219 12.34 -4.98 -4.55
CA GLU A 219 12.43 -3.62 -5.04
C GLU A 219 11.31 -3.34 -6.05
N GLN A 220 10.78 -2.12 -6.02
CA GLN A 220 9.81 -1.66 -7.01
C GLN A 220 10.49 -0.72 -8.02
N ARG A 221 10.22 -0.96 -9.30
CA ARG A 221 10.79 -0.17 -10.40
C ARG A 221 9.71 0.13 -11.44
N TYR A 222 9.68 1.35 -11.94
CA TYR A 222 8.97 1.66 -13.18
C TYR A 222 9.84 1.26 -14.37
N VAL A 223 9.31 0.36 -15.19
CA VAL A 223 9.95 -0.12 -16.42
C VAL A 223 9.03 0.14 -17.60
N ALA A 224 9.58 0.45 -18.76
CA ALA A 224 8.78 0.57 -19.98
C ALA A 224 8.31 -0.81 -20.45
N ASP A 225 7.02 -0.94 -20.73
CA ASP A 225 6.45 -2.13 -21.35
C ASP A 225 6.69 -2.16 -22.87
N ASP A 226 6.17 -3.19 -23.55
CA ASP A 226 6.32 -3.36 -25.01
C ASP A 226 5.72 -2.19 -25.83
N ASN A 227 4.83 -1.40 -25.24
CA ASN A 227 4.19 -0.24 -25.86
C ASN A 227 4.90 1.07 -25.50
N GLY A 228 5.91 1.03 -24.63
CA GLY A 228 6.61 2.20 -24.09
C GLY A 228 5.84 2.89 -22.97
N GLU A 229 4.86 2.23 -22.36
CA GLU A 229 4.15 2.71 -21.17
C GLU A 229 4.93 2.30 -19.91
N TRP A 230 5.08 3.21 -18.95
CA TRP A 230 5.74 2.90 -17.68
C TRP A 230 4.81 2.05 -16.81
N VAL A 231 5.30 0.89 -16.37
CA VAL A 231 4.58 -0.02 -15.46
C VAL A 231 5.45 -0.36 -14.26
N ILE A 232 4.82 -0.53 -13.09
CA ILE A 232 5.52 -0.97 -11.89
C ILE A 232 5.84 -2.46 -12.02
N SER A 233 7.07 -2.82 -11.68
CA SER A 233 7.58 -4.18 -11.63
C SER A 233 8.30 -4.41 -10.30
N GLU A 234 8.00 -5.53 -9.64
CA GLU A 234 8.73 -6.00 -8.46
C GLU A 234 9.91 -6.89 -8.89
N GLN A 235 11.09 -6.62 -8.35
CA GLN A 235 12.31 -7.38 -8.61
C GLN A 235 12.98 -7.80 -7.31
N LEU A 236 13.55 -9.01 -7.30
CA LEU A 236 14.32 -9.48 -6.14
C LEU A 236 15.62 -8.70 -6.03
N ALA A 237 15.85 -8.13 -4.85
CA ALA A 237 17.10 -7.55 -4.43
C ALA A 237 17.91 -8.54 -3.59
N ASP A 238 18.78 -8.03 -2.72
CA ASP A 238 19.58 -8.86 -1.84
C ASP A 238 18.76 -9.46 -0.67
N THR A 239 19.37 -10.42 0.00
CA THR A 239 18.75 -11.24 1.04
C THR A 239 19.41 -11.02 2.38
N LEU A 240 18.60 -10.79 3.42
CA LEU A 240 19.02 -10.71 4.81
C LEU A 240 18.67 -11.99 5.56
N THR A 241 19.43 -12.29 6.62
CA THR A 241 19.23 -13.48 7.46
C THR A 241 18.76 -13.09 8.86
N PHE A 242 17.70 -13.71 9.36
CA PHE A 242 17.30 -13.55 10.75
C PHE A 242 18.31 -14.23 11.68
N TYR A 243 19.05 -13.46 12.48
CA TYR A 243 20.00 -13.98 13.48
C TYR A 243 19.43 -14.05 14.91
N GLY A 244 18.09 -14.14 15.03
CA GLY A 244 17.40 -14.14 16.32
C GLY A 244 17.17 -12.76 16.94
N THR A 245 17.55 -11.70 16.22
CA THR A 245 17.16 -10.31 16.50
C THR A 245 16.41 -9.73 15.31
N PRO A 246 15.46 -8.79 15.53
CA PRO A 246 14.83 -8.06 14.44
C PRO A 246 15.85 -7.29 13.59
N PHE A 247 15.50 -7.04 12.34
CA PHE A 247 16.26 -6.12 11.49
C PHE A 247 16.17 -4.69 12.03
N THR A 248 17.22 -3.91 11.76
CA THR A 248 17.30 -2.49 12.09
C THR A 248 17.34 -1.65 10.83
N VAL A 249 16.83 -0.43 10.91
CA VAL A 249 16.75 0.49 9.78
C VAL A 249 17.79 1.61 9.92
N THR A 250 18.47 1.95 8.83
CA THR A 250 19.37 3.10 8.75
C THR A 250 18.98 3.98 7.57
N ALA A 251 18.92 5.30 7.79
CA ALA A 251 18.74 6.28 6.73
C ALA A 251 20.09 6.81 6.24
N TYR A 252 20.21 7.01 4.94
CA TYR A 252 21.38 7.58 4.27
C TYR A 252 20.98 8.74 3.36
N GLU A 253 21.95 9.60 3.06
CA GLU A 253 21.83 10.57 1.96
C GLU A 253 21.59 9.82 0.63
N GLY A 254 20.70 10.35 -0.20
CA GLY A 254 20.41 9.82 -1.52
C GLY A 254 21.62 9.85 -2.46
N TYR A 255 21.61 8.97 -3.46
CA TYR A 255 22.68 8.91 -4.45
C TYR A 255 22.59 10.08 -5.45
N PRO A 256 23.71 10.54 -6.03
CA PRO A 256 23.64 11.45 -7.17
C PRO A 256 22.89 10.80 -8.34
N GLY A 257 22.07 11.58 -9.04
CA GLY A 257 21.25 11.09 -10.14
C GLY A 257 20.10 12.01 -10.52
N GLU A 258 19.36 11.60 -11.54
CA GLU A 258 18.09 12.21 -11.92
C GLU A 258 16.97 11.61 -11.08
N TYR A 259 16.26 12.47 -10.34
CA TYR A 259 15.10 12.12 -9.54
C TYR A 259 13.82 12.67 -10.17
N SER A 260 12.76 11.87 -10.18
CA SER A 260 11.39 12.32 -10.41
C SER A 260 10.67 12.31 -9.06
N LEU A 261 10.26 13.50 -8.62
CA LEU A 261 9.52 13.73 -7.38
C LEU A 261 8.04 13.90 -7.72
N GLY A 262 7.19 13.03 -7.19
CA GLY A 262 5.75 13.03 -7.39
C GLY A 262 5.01 13.48 -6.14
N ILE A 263 4.07 14.41 -6.29
CA ILE A 263 3.02 14.63 -5.29
C ILE A 263 1.78 13.90 -5.77
N ILE A 264 1.31 12.94 -4.97
CA ILE A 264 0.10 12.17 -5.24
C ILE A 264 -0.97 12.60 -4.25
N VAL A 265 -2.13 13.00 -4.75
CA VAL A 265 -3.28 13.40 -3.92
C VAL A 265 -4.37 12.37 -4.08
N GLU A 266 -4.89 11.85 -2.98
CA GLU A 266 -6.02 10.93 -2.92
C GLU A 266 -7.16 11.53 -2.09
N ASP A 267 -8.38 11.48 -2.60
CA ASP A 267 -9.58 11.84 -1.84
C ASP A 267 -10.11 10.65 -1.01
N LEU A 268 -10.99 10.92 -0.05
CA LEU A 268 -11.59 9.88 0.81
C LEU A 268 -12.48 8.87 0.06
N LEU A 269 -12.72 9.07 -1.24
CA LEU A 269 -13.43 8.14 -2.11
C LEU A 269 -12.47 7.28 -2.94
N GLY A 270 -11.15 7.44 -2.75
CA GLY A 270 -10.10 6.69 -3.43
C GLY A 270 -9.81 7.16 -4.85
N ASN A 271 -10.25 8.36 -5.25
CA ASN A 271 -9.79 8.95 -6.50
C ASN A 271 -8.42 9.59 -6.27
N SER A 272 -7.51 9.40 -7.22
CA SER A 272 -6.15 9.97 -7.13
C SER A 272 -5.70 10.70 -8.38
N ILE A 273 -4.86 11.71 -8.16
CA ILE A 273 -4.12 12.43 -9.21
C ILE A 273 -2.67 12.60 -8.77
N ALA A 274 -1.76 12.77 -9.73
CA ALA A 274 -0.35 12.99 -9.45
C ALA A 274 0.25 14.03 -10.39
N GLU A 275 1.20 14.81 -9.88
CA GLU A 275 2.05 15.72 -10.65
C GLU A 275 3.49 15.48 -10.25
N TYR A 276 4.39 15.61 -11.23
CA TYR A 276 5.79 15.23 -11.08
C TYR A 276 6.71 16.37 -11.50
N ALA A 277 7.86 16.49 -10.83
CA ALA A 277 8.95 17.38 -11.20
C ALA A 277 10.29 16.65 -11.15
N THR A 278 11.19 17.03 -12.05
CA THR A 278 12.55 16.48 -12.10
C THR A 278 13.52 17.33 -11.28
N VAL A 279 14.34 16.68 -10.46
CA VAL A 279 15.44 17.29 -9.71
C VAL A 279 16.70 16.44 -9.89
N TYR A 280 17.84 17.09 -10.09
CA TYR A 280 19.14 16.44 -10.19
C TYR A 280 19.89 16.55 -8.88
N VAL A 281 20.22 15.40 -8.30
CA VAL A 281 21.13 15.32 -7.14
C VAL A 281 22.55 15.21 -7.68
N ILE A 282 23.40 16.19 -7.37
CA ILE A 282 24.79 16.24 -7.82
C ILE A 282 25.77 15.87 -6.71
N GLU A 283 26.98 15.47 -7.10
CA GLU A 283 28.08 15.26 -6.14
C GLU A 283 28.40 16.58 -5.40
N ASN A 284 28.80 16.44 -4.13
CA ASN A 284 29.27 17.54 -3.27
C ASN A 284 30.56 18.23 -3.77
#